data_AF-A0A1Q5RHC7-F1
#
_entry.id   AF-A0A1Q5RHC7-F1
#
_cell.length_a   1.000
_cell.length_b   1.000
_cell.length_c   1.000
_cell.angle_alpha   90.00
_cell.angle_beta   90.00
_cell.angle_gamma   90.00
#
_symmetry.space_group_name_H-M   'P 1'
#
loop_
_entity.id
_entity.type
_entity.pdbx_description
1 polymer ?
#
loop_
_entity_poly.entity_id
_entity_poly.type
_entity_poly.pdbx_seq_one_letter_code
_entity_poly.pdbx_strand_id
1 'polypeptide(L)' 'MDTKRDDDFIRNRIKNGKEGAMPAFGETFSDAQIDDIIKYIRALKPHEG' A
#
# COMPACT_ATOMS: atom_id res chain seq x y z
N MET A 1 10.87 8.82 -12.74
CA MET A 1 10.17 9.28 -11.51
C MET A 1 10.00 8.03 -10.65
N ASP A 2 11.11 7.58 -10.07
CA ASP A 2 11.23 6.21 -9.56
C ASP A 2 11.03 6.26 -8.05
N THR A 3 9.77 6.12 -7.65
CA THR A 3 9.42 6.20 -6.23
C THR A 3 10.04 5.02 -5.50
N LYS A 4 11.00 5.35 -4.64
CA LYS A 4 11.85 4.60 -3.69
C LYS A 4 11.21 3.50 -2.81
N ARG A 5 10.00 3.03 -3.11
CA ARG A 5 9.21 2.09 -2.30
C ARG A 5 8.68 0.99 -3.22
N ASP A 6 9.28 -0.18 -3.11
CA ASP A 6 8.86 -1.40 -3.79
C ASP A 6 7.49 -1.89 -3.25
N ASP A 7 6.93 -2.91 -3.91
CA ASP A 7 5.62 -3.46 -3.54
C ASP A 7 5.66 -4.12 -2.16
N ASP A 8 6.80 -4.66 -1.74
CA ASP A 8 6.97 -5.26 -0.41
C ASP A 8 6.90 -4.20 0.70
N PHE A 9 7.48 -3.02 0.48
CA PHE A 9 7.32 -1.89 1.37
C PHE A 9 5.85 -1.48 1.49
N ILE A 10 5.13 -1.38 0.37
CA ILE A 10 3.71 -1.00 0.36
C ILE A 10 2.88 -2.07 1.07
N ARG A 11 3.13 -3.36 0.79
CA ARG A 11 2.50 -4.51 1.44
C ARG A 11 2.69 -4.44 2.95
N ASN A 12 3.93 -4.25 3.41
CA ASN A 12 4.24 -4.14 4.84
C ASN A 12 3.51 -2.96 5.50
N ARG A 13 3.40 -1.82 4.79
CA ARG A 13 2.67 -0.65 5.29
C ARG A 13 1.16 -0.86 5.36
N ILE A 14 0.58 -1.63 4.45
CA ILE A 14 -0.85 -1.98 4.52
C ILE A 14 -1.08 -2.99 5.66
N LYS A 15 -0.24 -4.02 5.78
CA LYS A 15 -0.40 -5.07 6.80
C LYS A 15 -0.21 -4.54 8.22
N ASN A 16 0.87 -3.81 8.46
CA ASN A 16 1.29 -3.39 9.80
C ASN A 16 0.99 -1.92 10.11
N GLY A 17 0.54 -1.14 9.12
CA GLY A 17 0.26 0.27 9.29
C GLY A 17 1.52 1.14 9.43
N LYS A 18 1.34 2.32 10.02
CA LYS A 18 2.38 3.20 10.56
C LYS A 18 1.80 3.90 11.78
N GLU A 19 2.46 3.66 12.90
CA GLU A 19 2.10 4.27 14.18
C GLU A 19 1.87 5.79 14.04
N GLY A 20 0.74 6.25 14.56
CA GLY A 20 0.34 7.67 14.54
C GLY A 20 -0.08 8.24 13.18
N ALA A 21 -0.09 7.47 12.08
CA ALA A 21 -0.44 7.99 10.76
C ALA A 21 -1.34 7.06 9.91
N MET A 22 -1.25 5.74 10.09
CA MET A 22 -1.98 4.75 9.30
C MET A 22 -2.28 3.50 10.14
N PRO A 23 -3.54 3.09 10.28
CA PRO A 23 -3.87 1.84 10.94
C PRO A 23 -3.38 0.62 10.14
N ALA A 24 -3.22 -0.51 10.82
CA ALA A 24 -2.93 -1.80 10.22
C ALA A 24 -4.20 -2.40 9.59
N PHE A 25 -4.08 -2.97 8.40
CA PHE A 25 -5.19 -3.64 7.69
C PHE A 25 -4.92 -5.13 7.42
N GLY A 26 -3.83 -5.69 7.98
CA GLY A 26 -3.44 -7.08 7.76
C GLY A 26 -4.42 -8.13 8.29
N GLU A 27 -5.28 -7.76 9.25
CA GLU A 27 -6.35 -8.62 9.76
C GLU A 27 -7.69 -8.40 9.03
N THR A 28 -7.81 -7.32 8.25
CA THR A 28 -9.03 -6.95 7.54
C THR A 28 -9.07 -7.52 6.11
N PHE A 29 -7.91 -7.60 5.46
CA PHE A 29 -7.78 -8.08 4.09
C PHE A 29 -6.88 -9.30 4.01
N SER A 30 -7.24 -10.25 3.14
CA SER A 30 -6.36 -11.36 2.77
C SER A 30 -5.16 -10.86 1.94
N ASP A 31 -4.09 -11.66 1.87
CA ASP A 31 -2.89 -11.29 1.09
C ASP A 31 -3.21 -11.04 -0.39
N ALA A 32 -4.14 -11.80 -0.98
CA ALA A 32 -4.58 -11.58 -2.36
C ALA A 32 -5.31 -10.24 -2.55
N GLN A 33 -6.14 -9.84 -1.57
CA GLN A 33 -6.81 -8.53 -1.60
C GLN A 33 -5.82 -7.38 -1.42
N ILE A 34 -4.79 -7.57 -0.59
CA ILE A 34 -3.70 -6.60 -0.44
C ILE A 34 -2.93 -6.43 -1.75
N ASP A 35 -2.67 -7.51 -2.48
CA ASP A 35 -2.04 -7.45 -3.81
C ASP A 35 -2.87 -6.63 -4.80
N ASP A 36 -4.20 -6.79 -4.78
CA ASP A 36 -5.09 -6.00 -5.64
C ASP A 36 -5.12 -4.52 -5.25
N ILE A 37 -5.05 -4.20 -3.96
CA ILE A 37 -4.88 -2.82 -3.48
C ILE A 37 -3.56 -2.23 -3.98
N ILE A 38 -2.45 -2.99 -3.93
CA ILE A 38 -1.15 -2.53 -4.44
C ILE A 38 -1.22 -2.24 -5.94
N LYS A 39 -1.84 -3.14 -6.73
CA LYS A 39 -2.06 -2.90 -8.17
C LYS A 39 -2.86 -1.62 -8.41
N TYR A 40 -3.92 -1.40 -7.63
CA TYR A 40 -4.72 -0.18 -7.71
C TYR A 40 -3.87 1.06 -7.41
N ILE A 41 -3.09 1.06 -6.32
CA ILE A 41 -2.19 2.17 -5.96
C ILE A 41 -1.18 2.47 -7.08
N ARG A 42 -0.62 1.43 -7.71
CA ARG A 42 0.33 1.57 -8.84
C ARG A 42 -0.33 2.13 -10.10
N ALA A 43 -1.62 1.87 -10.30
CA ALA A 43 -2.39 2.39 -11.42
C ALA A 43 -2.88 3.84 -11.20
N LEU A 44 -2.78 4.38 -9.98
CA LEU A 44 -3.11 5.78 -9.71
C LEU A 44 -2.16 6.69 -10.49
N LYS A 45 -2.74 7.56 -11.31
CA LYS A 45 -1.96 8.60 -11.99
C LYS A 45 -1.36 9.54 -10.94
N PRO A 46 -0.15 10.07 -11.16
CA PRO A 46 0.35 11.16 -10.34
C PRO A 46 -0.71 12.26 -10.34
N HIS A 47 -1.16 12.67 -9.16
CA HIS A 47 -2.06 13.81 -9.05
C HIS A 47 -1.27 15.04 -9.48
N GLU A 48 -1.64 15.66 -10.61
CA GLU A 48 -1.17 16.99 -10.99
C GLU A 48 -1.81 17.96 -9.98
N GLY A 49 -1.06 18.26 -8.91
CA GLY A 49 -1.41 19.30 -7.94
C GLY A 49 -1.12 20.69 -8.48
#